data_AF-A0A7I0NPK9-F1
#
_entry.id   AF-A0A7I0NPK9-F1
#
_cell.length_a   1.000
_cell.length_b   1.000
_cell.length_c   1.000
_cell.angle_alpha   90.00
_cell.angle_beta   90.00
_cell.angle_gamma   90.00
#
_symmetry.space_group_name_H-M   'P 1'
#
loop_
_entity.id
_entity.type
_entity.pdbx_description
1 polymer ?
#
loop_
_entity_poly.entity_id
_entity_poly.type
_entity_poly.pdbx_seq_one_letter_code
_entity_poly.pdbx_strand_id
1 'polypeptide(L)'
;MKSFFTFILLAVITFPTVTNAQMSERYLMSAAKLQVHSGPGRNYNIIAEVPQGTQVYVISSEYGDWSTVQHKNINGFVLTKLLTEDSRIAEAERAAKEAEAKKRAAQAAVAKAIADAEAAKKAAEEAARRAIADAERLKRAAEANAALAIADAEAAKRNKMTAAERARAEAEETRRAVEKANQRALNSDVASTPIESTTPSYGSNRNRATSAPIAVSKENKFVGWKKKTYKSGATPKSFEKFKPSFNYKLDNYLKINVGKNTDVVIKLYKMGKTEKDDKCIRVTYIKNSSTQYIRNIPEGEYYVKIAYGKEWMETVKGGKPYGQFTQNALYEKGEDILNFNPIKTDKGINVPSYTLSLDLLSNGTLGYGDGKGDDNITPDSFNDF
;
A
#
# COMPACT_ATOMS: atom_id res chain seq x y z
N MET A 1 -58.50 15.50 -28.13
CA MET A 1 -57.41 14.52 -28.33
C MET A 1 -56.12 15.09 -27.79
N LYS A 2 -55.40 14.31 -26.97
CA LYS A 2 -54.05 14.58 -26.49
C LYS A 2 -53.07 14.56 -27.67
N SER A 3 -52.07 15.45 -27.68
CA SER A 3 -50.68 15.03 -27.87
C SER A 3 -49.72 16.10 -27.37
N PHE A 4 -48.87 15.69 -26.43
CA PHE A 4 -47.72 16.40 -25.92
C PHE A 4 -46.52 16.15 -26.85
N PHE A 5 -45.65 17.14 -27.08
CA PHE A 5 -44.20 16.90 -27.23
C PHE A 5 -43.41 18.19 -26.95
N THR A 6 -43.04 18.43 -25.69
CA THR A 6 -41.67 18.34 -25.14
C THR A 6 -40.73 19.48 -25.55
N PHE A 7 -40.78 20.57 -24.79
CA PHE A 7 -39.71 21.56 -24.67
C PHE A 7 -38.52 20.93 -23.91
N ILE A 8 -37.39 20.69 -24.59
CA ILE A 8 -36.12 20.43 -23.90
C ILE A 8 -35.45 21.77 -23.64
N LEU A 9 -35.59 22.23 -22.40
CA LEU A 9 -34.85 23.32 -21.78
C LEU A 9 -33.38 22.90 -21.64
N LEU A 10 -32.54 23.25 -22.61
CA LEU A 10 -31.09 23.24 -22.44
C LEU A 10 -30.70 24.47 -21.62
N ALA A 11 -30.83 24.38 -20.30
CA ALA A 11 -30.30 25.37 -19.37
C ALA A 11 -28.77 25.20 -19.29
N VAL A 12 -28.06 25.88 -20.20
CA VAL A 12 -26.64 26.20 -20.00
C VAL A 12 -26.58 27.13 -18.79
N ILE A 13 -26.34 26.57 -17.61
CA ILE A 13 -26.01 27.36 -16.42
C ILE A 13 -24.56 27.83 -16.61
N THR A 14 -24.38 28.86 -17.44
CA THR A 14 -23.23 29.74 -17.29
C THR A 14 -23.46 30.50 -15.99
N PHE A 15 -22.77 30.09 -14.92
CA PHE A 15 -22.64 30.98 -13.78
C PHE A 15 -21.96 32.26 -14.29
N PRO A 16 -22.61 33.44 -14.26
CA PRO A 16 -21.85 34.66 -14.38
C PRO A 16 -20.85 34.61 -13.23
N THR A 17 -19.56 34.63 -13.56
CA THR A 17 -18.58 35.04 -12.57
C THR A 17 -18.95 36.47 -12.23
N VAL A 18 -19.64 36.65 -11.10
CA VAL A 18 -19.82 37.97 -10.53
C VAL A 18 -18.42 38.39 -10.13
N THR A 19 -17.74 39.09 -11.04
CA THR A 19 -16.60 39.90 -10.69
C THR A 19 -17.13 41.00 -9.77
N ASN A 20 -17.15 40.74 -8.47
CA ASN A 20 -17.17 41.80 -7.47
C ASN A 20 -15.79 42.46 -7.50
N ALA A 21 -15.55 43.23 -8.56
CA ALA A 21 -14.49 44.20 -8.61
C ALA A 21 -15.17 45.57 -8.54
N GLN A 22 -14.70 46.39 -7.59
CA GLN A 22 -14.99 47.82 -7.44
C GLN A 22 -16.27 48.16 -6.65
N MET A 23 -16.33 47.73 -5.39
CA MET A 23 -17.18 48.40 -4.40
C MET A 23 -16.39 49.33 -3.45
N SER A 24 -15.06 49.19 -3.40
CA SER A 24 -14.20 49.95 -2.46
C SER A 24 -13.88 51.38 -2.89
N GLU A 25 -13.92 51.71 -4.19
CA GLU A 25 -13.59 53.08 -4.66
C GLU A 25 -14.64 54.14 -4.26
N ARG A 26 -15.86 53.73 -3.91
CA ARG A 26 -16.96 54.67 -3.60
C ARG A 26 -17.23 54.84 -2.11
N TYR A 27 -16.53 54.15 -1.22
CA TYR A 27 -16.69 54.34 0.22
C TYR A 27 -15.38 54.79 0.86
N LEU A 28 -15.36 56.02 1.37
CA LEU A 28 -14.20 56.59 2.07
C LEU A 28 -14.52 56.83 3.55
N MET A 29 -13.48 56.88 4.37
CA MET A 29 -13.58 57.15 5.79
C MET A 29 -13.32 58.63 6.08
N SER A 30 -14.05 59.20 7.04
CA SER A 30 -13.75 60.55 7.52
C SER A 30 -12.45 60.56 8.35
N ALA A 31 -11.40 61.21 7.84
CA ALA A 31 -10.13 61.40 8.53
C ALA A 31 -10.24 62.37 9.71
N ALA A 32 -11.26 63.23 9.70
CA ALA A 32 -11.62 64.19 10.75
C ALA A 32 -13.15 64.37 10.77
N LYS A 33 -13.67 65.14 11.74
CA LYS A 33 -15.08 65.53 11.76
C LYS A 33 -15.43 66.24 10.45
N LEU A 34 -16.40 65.72 9.69
CA LEU A 34 -16.86 66.34 8.45
C LEU A 34 -18.01 67.30 8.76
N GLN A 35 -17.90 68.52 8.26
CA GLN A 35 -19.03 69.42 8.13
C GLN A 35 -19.62 69.22 6.74
N VAL A 36 -20.89 68.82 6.68
CA VAL A 36 -21.61 68.56 5.43
C VAL A 36 -22.29 69.86 5.02
N HIS A 37 -21.92 70.40 3.87
CA HIS A 37 -22.47 71.64 3.33
C HIS A 37 -23.58 71.36 2.30
N SER A 38 -24.50 72.30 2.14
CA SER A 38 -25.56 72.23 1.11
C SER A 38 -25.06 72.45 -0.32
N GLY A 39 -23.83 72.93 -0.51
CA GLY A 39 -23.20 73.15 -1.81
C GLY A 39 -21.66 73.11 -1.71
N PRO A 40 -20.95 73.08 -2.85
CA PRO A 40 -19.49 72.96 -2.89
C PRO A 40 -18.83 74.29 -2.52
N GLY A 41 -18.57 74.51 -1.23
CA GLY A 41 -17.87 75.70 -0.76
C GLY A 41 -18.16 76.04 0.70
N ARG A 42 -17.25 76.79 1.33
CA ARG A 42 -17.41 77.24 2.73
C ARG A 42 -18.53 78.28 2.92
N ASN A 43 -19.00 78.90 1.85
CA ASN A 43 -20.07 79.90 1.87
C ASN A 43 -21.48 79.26 1.90
N TYR A 44 -21.57 77.94 1.74
CA TYR A 44 -22.84 77.20 1.84
C TYR A 44 -23.12 76.79 3.28
N ASN A 45 -24.40 76.73 3.64
CA ASN A 45 -24.83 76.37 4.99
C ASN A 45 -24.41 74.93 5.34
N ILE A 46 -24.00 74.74 6.59
CA ILE A 46 -23.76 73.40 7.16
C ILE A 46 -25.12 72.76 7.46
N ILE A 47 -25.37 71.60 6.85
CA ILE A 47 -26.64 70.85 6.97
C ILE A 47 -26.53 69.63 7.88
N ALA A 48 -25.30 69.14 8.14
CA ALA A 48 -25.04 68.09 9.09
C ALA A 48 -23.57 68.05 9.52
N GLU A 49 -23.29 67.31 10.59
CA GLU A 49 -21.93 66.91 10.96
C GLU A 49 -21.81 65.38 10.97
N VAL A 50 -20.71 64.86 10.43
CA VAL A 50 -20.39 63.44 10.45
C VAL A 50 -19.13 63.26 11.31
N PRO A 51 -19.16 62.42 12.36
CA PRO A 51 -18.01 62.19 13.23
C PRO A 51 -16.79 61.65 12.47
N GLN A 52 -15.59 61.89 13.00
CA GLN A 52 -14.36 61.24 12.52
C GLN A 52 -14.48 59.71 12.62
N GLY A 53 -13.87 58.98 11.68
CA GLY A 53 -13.92 57.53 11.65
C GLY A 53 -15.28 56.98 11.20
N THR A 54 -16.08 57.80 10.50
CA THR A 54 -17.35 57.38 9.91
C THR A 54 -17.21 57.13 8.42
N GLN A 55 -17.69 55.98 7.95
CA GLN A 55 -17.70 55.64 6.53
C GLN A 55 -18.79 56.41 5.79
N VAL A 56 -18.43 57.01 4.67
CA VAL A 56 -19.34 57.77 3.80
C VAL A 56 -19.24 57.27 2.36
N TYR A 57 -20.36 57.30 1.65
CA TYR A 57 -20.38 56.95 0.23
C TYR A 57 -20.06 58.20 -0.59
N VAL A 58 -18.99 58.17 -1.37
CA VAL A 58 -18.61 59.24 -2.29
C VAL A 58 -19.36 59.07 -3.60
N ILE A 59 -20.26 60.01 -3.88
CA ILE A 59 -21.07 60.04 -5.09
C ILE A 59 -20.23 60.58 -6.25
N SER A 60 -19.53 61.70 -6.05
CA SER A 60 -18.64 62.34 -7.03
C SER A 60 -17.60 63.22 -6.32
N SER A 61 -16.43 63.40 -6.93
CA SER A 61 -15.33 64.27 -6.48
C SER A 61 -14.96 65.33 -7.53
N GLU A 62 -15.89 65.67 -8.42
CA GLU A 62 -15.64 66.56 -9.55
C GLU A 62 -15.80 68.06 -9.19
N TYR A 63 -16.02 68.39 -7.92
CA TYR A 63 -16.31 69.75 -7.44
C TYR A 63 -15.08 70.44 -6.83
N GLY A 64 -13.92 70.31 -7.47
CA GLY A 64 -12.66 70.88 -7.00
C GLY A 64 -12.20 70.26 -5.68
N ASP A 65 -12.10 71.05 -4.61
CA ASP A 65 -11.72 70.57 -3.27
C ASP A 65 -12.84 69.82 -2.53
N TRP A 66 -14.01 69.65 -3.18
CA TRP A 66 -15.23 69.11 -2.57
C TRP A 66 -15.67 67.81 -3.24
N SER A 67 -16.13 66.88 -2.40
CA SER A 67 -16.78 65.64 -2.81
C SER A 67 -18.24 65.63 -2.34
N THR A 68 -19.15 65.19 -3.20
CA THR A 68 -20.52 64.87 -2.79
C THR A 68 -20.53 63.52 -2.11
N VAL A 69 -21.10 63.48 -0.90
CA VAL A 69 -21.20 62.26 -0.11
C VAL A 69 -22.64 61.98 0.32
N GLN A 70 -22.93 60.70 0.51
CA GLN A 70 -24.15 60.21 1.14
C GLN A 70 -23.81 59.50 2.44
N HIS A 71 -24.50 59.88 3.51
CA HIS A 71 -24.43 59.21 4.81
C HIS A 71 -25.83 59.16 5.43
N LYS A 72 -26.38 57.94 5.58
CA LYS A 72 -27.78 57.72 6.00
C LYS A 72 -28.74 58.47 5.08
N ASN A 73 -29.51 59.41 5.61
CA ASN A 73 -30.49 60.23 4.86
C ASN A 73 -29.94 61.61 4.49
N ILE A 74 -28.63 61.85 4.65
CA ILE A 74 -27.99 63.14 4.38
C ILE A 74 -27.17 63.01 3.09
N ASN A 75 -27.46 63.91 2.14
CA ASN A 75 -26.68 64.12 0.93
C ASN A 75 -26.11 65.55 0.97
N GLY A 76 -24.81 65.71 0.76
CA GLY A 76 -24.20 67.03 0.74
C GLY A 76 -22.72 66.99 0.38
N PHE A 77 -22.05 68.12 0.54
CA PHE A 77 -20.68 68.32 0.09
C PHE A 77 -19.73 68.37 1.29
N VAL A 78 -18.61 67.67 1.20
CA VAL A 78 -17.52 67.66 2.20
C VAL A 78 -16.19 67.91 1.51
N LEU A 79 -15.20 68.40 2.25
CA LEU A 79 -13.84 68.58 1.71
C LEU A 79 -13.20 67.22 1.40
N THR A 80 -12.78 67.01 0.16
CA THR A 80 -12.18 65.75 -0.32
C THR A 80 -10.95 65.36 0.49
N LYS A 81 -10.14 66.34 0.90
CA LYS A 81 -8.94 66.12 1.73
C LYS A 81 -9.22 65.53 3.13
N LEU A 82 -10.47 65.54 3.58
CA LEU A 82 -10.88 64.95 4.86
C LEU A 82 -11.40 63.52 4.68
N LEU A 83 -11.38 63.00 3.45
CA LEU A 83 -11.73 61.63 3.13
C LEU A 83 -10.44 60.83 2.91
N THR A 84 -10.37 59.65 3.50
CA THR A 84 -9.24 58.72 3.35
C THR A 84 -9.76 57.33 3.03
N GLU A 85 -8.97 56.56 2.31
CA GLU A 85 -9.22 55.13 2.17
C GLU A 85 -9.16 54.48 3.56
N ASP A 86 -10.13 53.62 3.88
CA ASP A 86 -10.02 52.78 5.07
C ASP A 86 -8.99 51.68 4.77
N SER A 87 -7.75 51.91 5.20
CA SER A 87 -6.65 50.95 5.11
C SER A 87 -7.05 49.54 5.52
N ARG A 88 -7.97 49.40 6.49
CA ARG A 88 -8.45 48.09 6.98
C ARG A 88 -9.31 47.35 5.97
N ILE A 89 -10.09 48.05 5.15
CA ILE A 89 -10.92 47.41 4.10
C ILE A 89 -10.03 47.02 2.91
N ALA A 90 -9.10 47.89 2.49
CA ALA A 90 -8.15 47.57 1.43
C ALA A 90 -7.22 46.41 1.81
N GLU A 91 -6.77 46.35 3.06
CA GLU A 91 -5.99 45.24 3.61
C GLU A 91 -6.82 43.95 3.72
N ALA A 92 -8.09 44.04 4.15
CA ALA A 92 -8.99 42.89 4.18
C ALA A 92 -9.28 42.32 2.79
N GLU A 93 -9.47 43.18 1.77
CA GLU A 93 -9.67 42.75 0.37
C GLU A 93 -8.41 42.09 -0.21
N ARG A 94 -7.22 42.63 0.06
CA ARG A 94 -5.94 42.01 -0.35
C ARG A 94 -5.73 40.68 0.35
N ALA A 95 -5.96 40.61 1.65
CA ALA A 95 -5.87 39.37 2.42
C ALA A 95 -6.86 38.31 1.91
N ALA A 96 -8.09 38.70 1.55
CA ALA A 96 -9.09 37.80 0.98
C ALA A 96 -8.66 37.26 -0.40
N LYS A 97 -8.13 38.13 -1.28
CA LYS A 97 -7.60 37.73 -2.59
C LYS A 97 -6.40 36.79 -2.48
N GLU A 98 -5.48 37.06 -1.56
CA GLU A 98 -4.34 36.18 -1.29
C GLU A 98 -4.78 34.83 -0.71
N ALA A 99 -5.77 34.82 0.20
CA ALA A 99 -6.33 33.60 0.75
C ALA A 99 -7.02 32.75 -0.34
N GLU A 100 -7.76 33.38 -1.26
CA GLU A 100 -8.36 32.69 -2.40
C GLU A 100 -7.30 32.14 -3.36
N ALA A 101 -6.27 32.92 -3.67
CA ALA A 101 -5.16 32.47 -4.51
C ALA A 101 -4.43 31.27 -3.89
N LYS A 102 -4.14 31.31 -2.58
CA LYS A 102 -3.55 30.18 -1.85
C LYS A 102 -4.46 28.95 -1.87
N LYS A 103 -5.77 29.13 -1.69
CA LYS A 103 -6.76 28.04 -1.77
C LYS A 103 -6.80 27.41 -3.16
N ARG A 104 -6.82 28.22 -4.23
CA ARG A 104 -6.78 27.73 -5.62
C ARG A 104 -5.47 27.00 -5.93
N ALA A 105 -4.33 27.53 -5.47
CA ALA A 105 -3.04 26.87 -5.61
C ALA A 105 -3.00 25.52 -4.88
N ALA A 106 -3.54 25.45 -3.65
CA ALA A 106 -3.66 24.20 -2.91
C ALA A 106 -4.58 23.19 -3.61
N GLN A 107 -5.73 23.63 -4.14
CA GLN A 107 -6.64 22.77 -4.92
C GLN A 107 -5.98 22.25 -6.20
N ALA A 108 -5.22 23.09 -6.92
CA ALA A 108 -4.48 22.69 -8.11
C ALA A 108 -3.37 21.67 -7.76
N ALA A 109 -2.66 21.87 -6.64
CA ALA A 109 -1.66 20.92 -6.15
C ALA A 109 -2.28 19.56 -5.78
N VAL A 110 -3.45 19.56 -5.13
CA VAL A 110 -4.20 18.33 -4.82
C VAL A 110 -4.67 17.64 -6.11
N ALA A 111 -5.21 18.39 -7.07
CA ALA A 111 -5.64 17.83 -8.35
C ALA A 111 -4.48 17.20 -9.12
N LYS A 112 -3.32 17.86 -9.14
CA LYS A 112 -2.10 17.32 -9.76
C LYS A 112 -1.64 16.05 -9.05
N ALA A 113 -1.62 16.04 -7.71
CA ALA A 113 -1.22 14.85 -6.94
C ALA A 113 -2.16 13.66 -7.19
N ILE A 114 -3.47 13.91 -7.36
CA ILE A 114 -4.44 12.87 -7.74
C ILE A 114 -4.13 12.33 -9.14
N ALA A 115 -3.90 13.21 -10.12
CA ALA A 115 -3.57 12.80 -11.49
C ALA A 115 -2.26 11.97 -11.56
N ASP A 116 -1.23 12.41 -10.85
CA ASP A 116 0.06 11.70 -10.77
C ASP A 116 -0.11 10.33 -10.10
N ALA A 117 -0.93 10.24 -9.04
CA ALA A 117 -1.24 8.97 -8.37
C ALA A 117 -2.02 7.99 -9.27
N GLU A 118 -2.98 8.49 -10.05
CA GLU A 118 -3.73 7.68 -11.01
C GLU A 118 -2.84 7.17 -12.15
N ALA A 119 -1.95 8.02 -12.67
CA ALA A 119 -0.97 7.62 -13.68
C ALA A 119 -0.02 6.54 -13.14
N ALA A 120 0.49 6.71 -11.91
CA ALA A 120 1.35 5.73 -11.25
C ALA A 120 0.62 4.39 -11.02
N LYS A 121 -0.66 4.43 -10.61
CA LYS A 121 -1.48 3.22 -10.46
C LYS A 121 -1.65 2.48 -11.78
N LYS A 122 -1.93 3.20 -12.88
CA LYS A 122 -2.08 2.60 -14.21
C LYS A 122 -0.78 1.96 -14.69
N ALA A 123 0.36 2.63 -14.50
CA ALA A 123 1.68 2.09 -14.83
C ALA A 123 2.02 0.85 -14.01
N ALA A 124 1.69 0.84 -12.71
CA ALA A 124 1.89 -0.31 -11.84
C ALA A 124 1.03 -1.51 -12.24
N GLU A 125 -0.23 -1.29 -12.64
CA GLU A 125 -1.10 -2.36 -13.13
C GLU A 125 -0.56 -2.98 -14.43
N GLU A 126 -0.08 -2.15 -15.36
CA GLU A 126 0.53 -2.64 -16.60
C GLU A 126 1.81 -3.43 -16.33
N ALA A 127 2.68 -2.94 -15.44
CA ALA A 127 3.88 -3.65 -15.04
C ALA A 127 3.55 -5.02 -14.40
N ALA A 128 2.52 -5.08 -13.56
CA ALA A 128 2.06 -6.34 -12.98
C ALA A 128 1.54 -7.32 -14.03
N ARG A 129 0.79 -6.85 -15.04
CA ARG A 129 0.34 -7.71 -16.16
C ARG A 129 1.51 -8.28 -16.95
N ARG A 130 2.54 -7.47 -17.24
CA ARG A 130 3.75 -7.92 -17.93
C ARG A 130 4.50 -8.97 -17.10
N ALA A 131 4.68 -8.74 -15.82
CA ALA A 131 5.34 -9.67 -14.92
C ALA A 131 4.62 -11.03 -14.83
N ILE A 132 3.28 -11.03 -14.80
CA ILE A 132 2.48 -12.27 -14.82
C ILE A 132 2.70 -13.02 -16.14
N ALA A 133 2.65 -12.33 -17.28
CA ALA A 133 2.87 -12.94 -18.59
C ALA A 133 4.28 -13.55 -18.72
N ASP A 134 5.30 -12.86 -18.20
CA ASP A 134 6.67 -13.36 -18.21
C ASP A 134 6.85 -14.57 -17.27
N ALA A 135 6.23 -14.55 -16.09
CA ALA A 135 6.23 -15.69 -15.17
C ALA A 135 5.56 -16.93 -15.79
N GLU A 136 4.44 -16.74 -16.50
CA GLU A 136 3.79 -17.84 -17.24
C GLU A 136 4.67 -18.39 -18.37
N ARG A 137 5.37 -17.52 -19.10
CA ARG A 137 6.31 -17.94 -20.16
C ARG A 137 7.44 -18.77 -19.56
N LEU A 138 8.02 -18.33 -18.45
CA LEU A 138 9.07 -19.07 -17.74
C LEU A 138 8.57 -20.41 -17.21
N LYS A 139 7.36 -20.45 -16.65
CA LYS A 139 6.75 -21.70 -16.19
C LYS A 139 6.56 -22.69 -17.34
N ARG A 140 6.01 -22.25 -18.47
CA ARG A 140 5.84 -23.11 -19.66
C ARG A 140 7.18 -23.61 -20.21
N ALA A 141 8.21 -22.76 -20.23
CA ALA A 141 9.55 -23.15 -20.63
C ALA A 141 10.16 -24.19 -19.67
N ALA A 142 9.97 -24.02 -18.36
CA ALA A 142 10.42 -24.97 -17.36
C ALA A 142 9.69 -26.32 -17.47
N GLU A 143 8.37 -26.31 -17.70
CA GLU A 143 7.58 -27.52 -17.93
C GLU A 143 8.02 -28.26 -19.21
N ALA A 144 8.28 -27.53 -20.30
CA ALA A 144 8.81 -28.11 -21.53
C ALA A 144 10.20 -28.75 -21.33
N ASN A 145 11.10 -28.06 -20.63
CA ASN A 145 12.43 -28.59 -20.32
C ASN A 145 12.35 -29.84 -19.42
N ALA A 146 11.44 -29.85 -18.44
CA ALA A 146 11.21 -31.02 -17.61
C ALA A 146 10.67 -32.21 -18.42
N ALA A 147 9.74 -31.97 -19.35
CA ALA A 147 9.21 -33.00 -20.22
C ALA A 147 10.29 -33.60 -21.14
N LEU A 148 11.17 -32.76 -21.69
CA LEU A 148 12.31 -33.20 -22.49
C LEU A 148 13.26 -34.09 -21.68
N ALA A 149 13.59 -33.69 -20.45
CA ALA A 149 14.46 -34.48 -19.57
C ALA A 149 13.86 -35.84 -19.20
N ILE A 150 12.53 -35.93 -19.02
CA ILE A 150 11.83 -37.20 -18.78
C ILE A 150 11.93 -38.09 -20.03
N ALA A 151 11.68 -37.55 -21.22
CA ALA A 151 11.76 -38.28 -22.48
C ALA A 151 13.18 -38.83 -22.71
N ASP A 152 14.22 -38.03 -22.47
CA ASP A 152 15.62 -38.45 -22.58
C ASP A 152 15.96 -39.56 -21.58
N ALA A 153 15.48 -39.45 -20.34
CA ALA A 153 15.67 -40.49 -19.33
C ALA A 153 14.98 -41.81 -19.69
N GLU A 154 13.78 -41.75 -20.27
CA GLU A 154 13.07 -42.93 -20.77
C GLU A 154 13.79 -43.57 -21.97
N ALA A 155 14.26 -42.77 -22.92
CA ALA A 155 15.06 -43.25 -24.04
C ALA A 155 16.35 -43.94 -23.55
N ALA A 156 17.04 -43.35 -22.58
CA ALA A 156 18.23 -43.94 -21.96
C ALA A 156 17.93 -45.28 -21.27
N LYS A 157 16.78 -45.39 -20.57
CA LYS A 157 16.34 -46.66 -19.96
C LYS A 157 16.06 -47.73 -21.03
N ARG A 158 15.36 -47.39 -22.11
CA ARG A 158 15.09 -48.30 -23.23
C ARG A 158 16.39 -48.77 -23.89
N ASN A 159 17.35 -47.89 -24.11
CA ASN A 159 18.66 -48.23 -24.65
C ASN A 159 19.44 -49.19 -23.73
N LYS A 160 19.37 -48.98 -22.41
CA LYS A 160 19.99 -49.90 -21.44
C LYS A 160 19.32 -51.27 -21.42
N MET A 161 17.98 -51.33 -21.48
CA MET A 161 17.24 -52.60 -21.52
C MET A 161 17.58 -53.39 -22.78
N THR A 162 17.54 -52.74 -23.94
CA THR A 162 17.89 -53.39 -25.22
C THR A 162 19.35 -53.87 -25.24
N ALA A 163 20.30 -53.10 -24.69
CA ALA A 163 21.69 -53.54 -24.55
C ALA A 163 21.82 -54.75 -23.61
N ALA A 164 21.07 -54.78 -22.50
CA ALA A 164 21.06 -55.90 -21.57
C ALA A 164 20.46 -57.18 -22.20
N GLU A 165 19.42 -57.04 -23.02
CA GLU A 165 18.85 -58.17 -23.79
C GLU A 165 19.84 -58.74 -24.80
N ARG A 166 20.54 -57.89 -25.56
CA ARG A 166 21.59 -58.33 -26.49
C ARG A 166 22.72 -59.07 -25.77
N ALA A 167 23.22 -58.52 -24.66
CA ALA A 167 24.26 -59.16 -23.87
C ALA A 167 23.83 -60.54 -23.32
N ARG A 168 22.55 -60.70 -22.94
CA ARG A 168 22.00 -62.00 -22.52
C ARG A 168 21.93 -63.00 -23.68
N ALA A 169 21.50 -62.56 -24.86
CA ALA A 169 21.45 -63.41 -26.05
C ALA A 169 22.86 -63.89 -26.45
N GLU A 170 23.85 -62.99 -26.48
CA GLU A 170 25.25 -63.31 -26.76
C GLU A 170 25.84 -64.28 -25.71
N ALA A 171 25.55 -64.06 -24.42
CA ALA A 171 25.99 -64.96 -23.35
C ALA A 171 25.37 -66.35 -23.47
N GLU A 172 24.09 -66.45 -23.86
CA GLU A 172 23.43 -67.73 -24.06
C GLU A 172 23.96 -68.46 -25.31
N GLU A 173 24.24 -67.73 -26.39
CA GLU A 173 24.89 -68.27 -27.59
C GLU A 173 26.30 -68.80 -27.25
N THR A 174 27.08 -68.02 -26.50
CA THR A 174 28.40 -68.41 -26.01
C THR A 174 28.31 -69.68 -25.16
N ARG A 175 27.34 -69.75 -24.24
CA ARG A 175 27.12 -70.95 -23.41
C ARG A 175 26.82 -72.18 -24.26
N ARG A 176 25.92 -72.06 -25.25
CA ARG A 176 25.59 -73.14 -26.19
C ARG A 176 26.81 -73.56 -27.02
N ALA A 177 27.66 -72.62 -27.41
CA ALA A 177 28.90 -72.92 -28.14
C ALA A 177 29.91 -73.68 -27.27
N VAL A 178 30.10 -73.28 -26.01
CA VAL A 178 30.96 -73.98 -25.03
C VAL A 178 30.43 -75.39 -24.75
N GLU A 179 29.12 -75.56 -24.57
CA GLU A 179 28.53 -76.87 -24.34
C GLU A 179 28.73 -77.81 -25.54
N LYS A 180 28.55 -77.31 -26.77
CA LYS A 180 28.90 -78.05 -28.00
C LYS A 180 30.39 -78.37 -28.09
N ALA A 181 31.27 -77.46 -27.67
CA ALA A 181 32.71 -77.72 -27.65
C ALA A 181 33.08 -78.82 -26.65
N ASN A 182 32.48 -78.81 -25.45
CA ASN A 182 32.66 -79.85 -24.44
C ASN A 182 32.14 -81.22 -24.93
N GLN A 183 31.00 -81.25 -25.62
CA GLN A 183 30.48 -82.48 -26.25
C GLN A 183 31.42 -83.02 -27.34
N ARG A 184 32.07 -82.14 -28.11
CA ARG A 184 33.10 -82.56 -29.09
C ARG A 184 34.34 -83.13 -28.40
N ALA A 185 34.76 -82.56 -27.27
CA ALA A 185 35.86 -83.07 -26.46
C ALA A 185 35.56 -84.45 -25.85
N LEU A 186 34.30 -84.72 -25.49
CA LEU A 186 33.85 -86.04 -25.00
C LEU A 186 33.84 -87.13 -26.09
N ASN A 187 33.77 -86.74 -27.37
CA ASN A 187 33.75 -87.67 -28.51
C ASN A 187 35.11 -87.79 -29.21
N SER A 188 36.17 -87.19 -28.68
CA SER A 188 37.52 -87.27 -29.22
C SER A 188 38.43 -88.07 -28.29
N ASP A 189 38.92 -89.22 -28.77
CA ASP A 189 40.03 -89.96 -28.15
C ASP A 189 41.33 -89.17 -28.32
N VAL A 190 41.55 -88.18 -27.45
CA VAL A 190 42.88 -87.55 -27.32
C VAL A 190 43.20 -87.35 -25.86
N ALA A 191 44.05 -88.22 -25.35
CA ALA A 191 44.65 -88.13 -24.03
C ALA A 191 45.43 -86.81 -23.89
N SER A 192 45.22 -86.10 -22.79
CA SER A 192 46.22 -85.19 -22.24
C SER A 192 45.99 -84.97 -20.74
N THR A 193 47.12 -84.94 -20.04
CA THR A 193 47.32 -85.14 -18.61
C THR A 193 46.79 -84.02 -17.70
N PRO A 194 46.51 -84.30 -16.41
CA PRO A 194 45.95 -83.32 -15.48
C PRO A 194 47.06 -82.45 -14.85
N ILE A 195 46.80 -81.15 -14.72
CA ILE A 195 47.47 -80.30 -13.72
C ILE A 195 46.39 -79.55 -12.94
N GLU A 196 46.45 -79.77 -11.63
CA GLU A 196 45.55 -79.27 -10.60
C GLU A 196 45.57 -77.74 -10.48
N SER A 197 44.43 -77.16 -10.13
CA SER A 197 44.35 -75.87 -9.46
C SER A 197 43.16 -75.88 -8.49
N THR A 198 43.50 -76.21 -7.24
CA THR A 198 42.77 -76.06 -5.97
C THR A 198 41.46 -75.26 -5.97
N THR A 199 40.38 -75.92 -5.55
CA THR A 199 39.09 -75.39 -5.09
C THR A 199 39.28 -74.35 -3.95
N PRO A 200 38.36 -73.36 -3.76
CA PRO A 200 37.07 -73.68 -3.18
C PRO A 200 35.86 -73.09 -3.93
N SER A 201 34.91 -73.99 -4.21
CA SER A 201 33.49 -73.67 -4.32
C SER A 201 32.94 -73.55 -2.91
N TYR A 202 32.52 -72.35 -2.51
CA TYR A 202 31.25 -72.04 -1.83
C TYR A 202 31.30 -70.61 -1.27
N GLY A 203 30.19 -69.88 -1.38
CA GLY A 203 29.97 -68.65 -0.61
C GLY A 203 29.94 -67.37 -1.42
N SER A 204 28.88 -67.20 -2.21
CA SER A 204 28.39 -65.87 -2.55
C SER A 204 27.96 -65.16 -1.26
N ASN A 205 28.76 -64.22 -0.78
CA ASN A 205 28.26 -63.16 0.10
C ASN A 205 28.83 -61.80 -0.33
N ARG A 206 28.18 -61.20 -1.33
CA ARG A 206 28.34 -59.78 -1.62
C ARG A 206 27.62 -59.00 -0.54
N ASN A 207 28.33 -58.64 0.53
CA ASN A 207 27.99 -57.44 1.30
C ASN A 207 28.37 -56.21 0.45
N ARG A 208 27.55 -55.94 -0.56
CA ARG A 208 27.42 -54.58 -1.09
C ARG A 208 26.22 -54.01 -0.36
N ALA A 209 26.50 -53.30 0.72
CA ALA A 209 25.52 -52.46 1.39
C ALA A 209 24.85 -51.60 0.31
N THR A 210 23.63 -51.96 -0.05
CA THR A 210 22.74 -51.05 -0.75
C THR A 210 22.33 -50.02 0.28
N SER A 211 23.07 -48.91 0.31
CA SER A 211 22.59 -47.69 0.92
C SER A 211 21.23 -47.41 0.32
N ALA A 212 20.18 -47.54 1.13
CA ALA A 212 18.86 -47.09 0.74
C ALA A 212 19.00 -45.63 0.28
N PRO A 213 18.45 -45.23 -0.88
CA PRO A 213 18.38 -43.82 -1.18
C PRO A 213 17.57 -43.19 -0.05
N ILE A 214 18.20 -42.34 0.76
CA ILE A 214 17.50 -41.44 1.66
C ILE A 214 16.69 -40.54 0.73
N ALA A 215 15.44 -40.92 0.49
CA ALA A 215 14.46 -40.04 -0.10
C ALA A 215 14.26 -38.93 0.93
N VAL A 216 14.95 -37.81 0.74
CA VAL A 216 14.59 -36.56 1.39
C VAL A 216 13.28 -36.11 0.76
N SER A 217 12.17 -36.70 1.21
CA SER A 217 10.87 -36.09 1.01
C SER A 217 10.90 -34.79 1.80
N LYS A 218 10.94 -33.65 1.10
CA LYS A 218 10.57 -32.38 1.71
C LYS A 218 9.12 -32.54 2.18
N GLU A 219 8.93 -32.82 3.46
CA GLU A 219 7.63 -32.76 4.10
C GLU A 219 7.09 -31.34 3.87
N ASN A 220 6.03 -31.22 3.08
CA ASN A 220 5.38 -29.94 2.89
C ASN A 220 4.63 -29.62 4.19
N LYS A 221 5.26 -28.83 5.06
CA LYS A 221 4.72 -28.43 6.38
C LYS A 221 3.35 -27.72 6.32
N PHE A 222 2.89 -27.34 5.12
CA PHE A 222 1.62 -26.67 4.88
C PHE A 222 0.54 -27.58 4.27
N VAL A 223 0.72 -28.90 4.27
CA VAL A 223 -0.33 -29.86 3.86
C VAL A 223 -1.60 -29.61 4.69
N GLY A 224 -2.72 -29.33 4.02
CA GLY A 224 -4.01 -29.03 4.64
C GLY A 224 -4.26 -27.54 4.94
N TRP A 225 -3.28 -26.66 4.77
CA TRP A 225 -3.46 -25.22 4.93
C TRP A 225 -4.20 -24.61 3.75
N LYS A 226 -5.03 -23.59 4.01
CA LYS A 226 -5.82 -22.93 2.97
C LYS A 226 -5.19 -21.59 2.64
N LYS A 227 -4.69 -21.44 1.40
CA LYS A 227 -4.27 -20.14 0.87
C LYS A 227 -5.46 -19.18 0.86
N LYS A 228 -5.26 -17.97 1.38
CA LYS A 228 -6.26 -16.90 1.39
C LYS A 228 -5.72 -15.68 0.70
N THR A 229 -6.59 -14.99 -0.02
CA THR A 229 -6.28 -13.70 -0.64
C THR A 229 -7.21 -12.66 -0.06
N TYR A 230 -6.63 -11.58 0.48
CA TYR A 230 -7.35 -10.47 1.07
C TYR A 230 -7.12 -9.20 0.26
N LYS A 231 -8.09 -8.27 0.32
CA LYS A 231 -7.88 -6.89 -0.12
C LYS A 231 -7.19 -6.12 1.01
N SER A 232 -6.42 -5.07 0.67
CA SER A 232 -5.88 -4.16 1.69
C SER A 232 -7.03 -3.59 2.55
N GLY A 233 -6.85 -3.56 3.86
CA GLY A 233 -7.85 -3.12 4.82
C GLY A 233 -8.69 -4.25 5.44
N ALA A 234 -8.65 -5.47 4.89
CA ALA A 234 -9.43 -6.58 5.44
C ALA A 234 -8.77 -7.21 6.68
N THR A 235 -9.58 -7.73 7.60
CA THR A 235 -9.11 -8.58 8.70
C THR A 235 -9.01 -10.04 8.22
N PRO A 236 -7.85 -10.71 8.34
CA PRO A 236 -7.73 -12.14 8.03
C PRO A 236 -8.69 -12.99 8.87
N LYS A 237 -9.13 -14.15 8.34
CA LYS A 237 -10.14 -14.97 9.02
C LYS A 237 -9.57 -15.68 10.24
N SER A 238 -8.25 -15.88 10.29
CA SER A 238 -7.54 -16.30 11.50
C SER A 238 -7.78 -15.37 12.69
N PHE A 239 -8.22 -14.13 12.44
CA PHE A 239 -8.47 -13.11 13.46
C PHE A 239 -9.92 -12.61 13.47
N GLU A 240 -10.87 -13.30 12.82
CA GLU A 240 -12.26 -12.81 12.68
C GLU A 240 -13.01 -12.67 14.02
N LYS A 241 -12.65 -13.45 15.04
CA LYS A 241 -13.28 -13.38 16.38
C LYS A 241 -12.85 -12.14 17.18
N PHE A 242 -11.83 -11.43 16.72
CA PHE A 242 -11.37 -10.19 17.35
C PHE A 242 -12.38 -9.05 17.12
N LYS A 243 -12.58 -8.19 18.14
CA LYS A 243 -13.51 -7.05 18.08
C LYS A 243 -12.75 -5.72 17.95
N PRO A 244 -12.81 -5.05 16.78
CA PRO A 244 -12.13 -3.78 16.58
C PRO A 244 -12.76 -2.63 17.39
N SER A 245 -11.93 -1.76 17.98
CA SER A 245 -12.35 -0.58 18.78
C SER A 245 -12.10 0.75 18.07
N PHE A 246 -13.11 1.62 17.93
CA PHE A 246 -13.01 2.90 17.20
C PHE A 246 -13.42 4.06 18.09
N ASN A 247 -12.78 5.23 17.93
CA ASN A 247 -13.26 6.50 18.46
C ASN A 247 -13.56 7.47 17.31
N TYR A 248 -14.81 7.47 16.83
CA TYR A 248 -15.24 8.28 15.68
C TYR A 248 -15.29 9.79 15.95
N LYS A 249 -15.06 10.23 17.19
CA LYS A 249 -14.92 11.65 17.53
C LYS A 249 -13.51 12.18 17.22
N LEU A 250 -12.54 11.28 17.04
CA LEU A 250 -11.16 11.61 16.73
C LEU A 250 -10.93 11.42 15.22
N ASP A 251 -10.55 12.49 14.53
CA ASP A 251 -10.07 12.41 13.14
C ASP A 251 -8.55 12.20 13.13
N ASN A 252 -8.15 11.01 13.54
CA ASN A 252 -6.77 10.56 13.49
C ASN A 252 -6.60 9.30 12.64
N TYR A 253 -5.35 9.05 12.27
CA TYR A 253 -5.01 7.85 11.54
C TYR A 253 -3.57 7.39 11.78
N LEU A 254 -3.36 6.09 11.58
CA LEU A 254 -2.08 5.50 11.25
C LEU A 254 -2.07 5.23 9.73
N LYS A 255 -1.23 5.94 8.98
CA LYS A 255 -0.99 5.71 7.56
C LYS A 255 0.12 4.68 7.44
N ILE A 256 -0.12 3.62 6.67
CA ILE A 256 0.83 2.52 6.49
C ILE A 256 1.15 2.42 5.01
N ASN A 257 2.41 2.61 4.65
CA ASN A 257 2.91 2.44 3.29
C ASN A 257 3.65 1.10 3.22
N VAL A 258 3.19 0.18 2.39
CA VAL A 258 3.85 -1.12 2.20
C VAL A 258 4.62 -1.13 0.88
N GLY A 259 5.90 -1.49 0.96
CA GLY A 259 6.81 -1.62 -0.16
C GLY A 259 6.43 -2.75 -1.13
N LYS A 260 7.18 -2.89 -2.21
CA LYS A 260 6.81 -3.77 -3.34
C LYS A 260 7.03 -5.26 -3.06
N ASN A 261 7.94 -5.60 -2.15
CA ASN A 261 8.46 -6.96 -2.00
C ASN A 261 7.66 -7.81 -1.01
N THR A 262 6.72 -7.24 -0.27
CA THR A 262 6.03 -7.94 0.82
C THR A 262 4.56 -7.57 0.95
N ASP A 263 3.73 -8.53 1.30
CA ASP A 263 2.43 -8.25 1.90
C ASP A 263 2.61 -8.19 3.41
N VAL A 264 1.64 -7.61 4.12
CA VAL A 264 1.73 -7.39 5.57
C VAL A 264 0.41 -7.76 6.23
N VAL A 265 0.48 -8.40 7.39
CA VAL A 265 -0.60 -8.38 8.38
C VAL A 265 -0.10 -7.63 9.60
N ILE A 266 -0.75 -6.51 9.91
CA ILE A 266 -0.40 -5.68 11.06
C ILE A 266 -1.46 -5.79 12.14
N LYS A 267 -1.03 -5.85 13.40
CA LYS A 267 -1.86 -5.74 14.59
C LYS A 267 -1.46 -4.48 15.36
N LEU A 268 -2.42 -3.64 15.71
CA LEU A 268 -2.21 -2.44 16.54
C LEU A 268 -2.65 -2.75 17.97
N TYR A 269 -1.75 -2.64 18.94
CA TYR A 269 -2.00 -2.92 20.35
C TYR A 269 -2.03 -1.63 21.16
N LYS A 270 -3.11 -1.39 21.89
CA LYS A 270 -3.17 -0.37 22.93
C LYS A 270 -2.40 -0.86 24.15
N MET A 271 -1.45 -0.06 24.61
CA MET A 271 -0.65 -0.37 25.79
C MET A 271 -1.50 -0.25 27.05
N GLY A 272 -1.39 -1.28 27.90
CA GLY A 272 -1.97 -1.29 29.23
C GLY A 272 -0.98 -0.83 30.30
N LYS A 273 -1.31 -1.06 31.57
CA LYS A 273 -0.36 -0.82 32.68
C LYS A 273 0.79 -1.83 32.67
N THR A 274 0.50 -3.04 32.19
CA THR A 274 1.45 -4.13 32.01
C THR A 274 1.21 -4.77 30.65
N GLU A 275 2.17 -5.54 30.12
CA GLU A 275 2.01 -6.22 28.82
C GLU A 275 0.81 -7.18 28.79
N LYS A 276 0.39 -7.71 29.95
CA LYS A 276 -0.81 -8.56 30.06
C LYS A 276 -2.11 -7.79 29.90
N ASP A 277 -2.07 -6.47 30.10
CA ASP A 277 -3.21 -5.57 29.95
C ASP A 277 -3.30 -4.97 28.54
N ASP A 278 -2.31 -5.25 27.69
CA ASP A 278 -2.30 -4.79 26.31
C ASP A 278 -3.49 -5.35 25.54
N LYS A 279 -4.08 -4.52 24.68
CA LYS A 279 -5.26 -4.91 23.91
C LYS A 279 -5.04 -4.66 22.44
N CYS A 280 -5.09 -5.71 21.64
CA CYS A 280 -5.22 -5.55 20.20
C CYS A 280 -6.50 -4.74 19.92
N ILE A 281 -6.42 -3.71 19.08
CA ILE A 281 -7.58 -2.90 18.68
C ILE A 281 -7.86 -2.94 17.17
N ARG A 282 -6.87 -3.36 16.38
CA ARG A 282 -6.97 -3.50 14.93
C ARG A 282 -6.09 -4.64 14.45
N VAL A 283 -6.60 -5.35 13.45
CA VAL A 283 -5.83 -6.30 12.65
C VAL A 283 -6.12 -5.98 11.19
N THR A 284 -5.10 -5.87 10.34
CA THR A 284 -5.29 -5.44 8.95
C THR A 284 -4.30 -6.12 8.02
N TYR A 285 -4.81 -6.74 6.97
CA TYR A 285 -4.04 -7.21 5.83
C TYR A 285 -3.78 -6.04 4.88
N ILE A 286 -2.57 -5.92 4.36
CA ILE A 286 -2.15 -4.87 3.43
C ILE A 286 -1.28 -5.51 2.35
N LYS A 287 -1.66 -5.35 1.08
CA LYS A 287 -0.86 -5.84 -0.05
C LYS A 287 0.40 -5.01 -0.26
N ASN A 288 1.38 -5.60 -0.91
CA ASN A 288 2.51 -4.85 -1.45
C ASN A 288 2.10 -3.64 -2.30
N SER A 289 3.00 -2.66 -2.39
CA SER A 289 2.81 -1.44 -3.19
C SER A 289 1.47 -0.74 -2.91
N SER A 290 1.00 -0.78 -1.66
CA SER A 290 -0.26 -0.18 -1.27
C SER A 290 -0.13 0.64 0.00
N THR A 291 -0.98 1.66 0.09
CA THR A 291 -1.13 2.49 1.28
C THR A 291 -2.47 2.17 1.94
N GLN A 292 -2.45 1.90 3.24
CA GLN A 292 -3.65 1.67 4.04
C GLN A 292 -3.72 2.66 5.18
N TYR A 293 -4.94 3.10 5.52
CA TYR A 293 -5.19 3.93 6.69
C TYR A 293 -5.95 3.12 7.73
N ILE A 294 -5.45 3.13 8.97
CA ILE A 294 -6.19 2.72 10.15
C ILE A 294 -6.69 4.01 10.80
N ARG A 295 -8.00 4.26 10.74
CA ARG A 295 -8.62 5.52 11.19
C ARG A 295 -9.32 5.38 12.54
N ASN A 296 -9.56 6.53 13.17
CA ASN A 296 -10.37 6.67 14.38
C ASN A 296 -9.85 5.79 15.51
N ILE A 297 -8.55 5.92 15.77
CA ILE A 297 -7.82 5.20 16.81
C ILE A 297 -8.15 5.88 18.15
N PRO A 298 -8.70 5.15 19.14
CA PRO A 298 -8.96 5.73 20.47
C PRO A 298 -7.70 6.34 21.10
N GLU A 299 -7.85 7.30 22.00
CA GLU A 299 -6.71 7.86 22.73
C GLU A 299 -5.93 6.78 23.50
N GLY A 300 -4.61 6.95 23.58
CA GLY A 300 -3.70 6.04 24.27
C GLY A 300 -2.35 5.91 23.58
N GLU A 301 -1.50 5.10 24.16
CA GLU A 301 -0.19 4.72 23.61
C GLU A 301 -0.29 3.33 22.98
N TYR A 302 0.42 3.15 21.86
CA TYR A 302 0.28 1.96 21.03
C TYR A 302 1.62 1.49 20.49
N TYR A 303 1.75 0.17 20.32
CA TYR A 303 2.79 -0.44 19.49
C TYR A 303 2.14 -1.35 18.44
N VAL A 304 2.94 -1.80 17.49
CA VAL A 304 2.49 -2.69 16.41
C VAL A 304 3.18 -4.05 16.49
N LYS A 305 2.44 -5.11 16.16
CA LYS A 305 3.02 -6.40 15.76
C LYS A 305 2.79 -6.58 14.27
N ILE A 306 3.80 -6.98 13.52
CA ILE A 306 3.79 -7.01 12.07
C ILE A 306 4.23 -8.40 11.62
N ALA A 307 3.45 -9.02 10.74
CA ALA A 307 3.87 -10.17 9.96
C ALA A 307 4.12 -9.70 8.53
N TYR A 308 5.27 -10.03 7.99
CA TYR A 308 5.66 -9.77 6.61
C TYR A 308 5.74 -11.09 5.85
N GLY A 309 5.55 -11.05 4.54
CA GLY A 309 5.83 -12.14 3.64
C GLY A 309 4.89 -12.21 2.44
N LYS A 310 4.89 -13.38 1.80
CA LYS A 310 4.00 -13.72 0.68
C LYS A 310 3.24 -15.00 0.96
N GLU A 311 2.12 -15.14 0.27
CA GLU A 311 1.22 -16.29 0.37
C GLU A 311 0.71 -16.54 1.79
N TRP A 312 -0.21 -15.67 2.24
CA TRP A 312 -0.91 -15.87 3.51
C TRP A 312 -1.76 -17.15 3.46
N MET A 313 -1.48 -18.05 4.40
CA MET A 313 -2.21 -19.30 4.56
C MET A 313 -2.79 -19.39 5.97
N GLU A 314 -3.95 -20.01 6.06
CA GLU A 314 -4.66 -20.19 7.32
C GLU A 314 -4.99 -21.66 7.59
N THR A 315 -4.99 -22.02 8.87
CA THR A 315 -5.33 -23.35 9.37
C THR A 315 -5.98 -23.25 10.76
N VAL A 316 -6.23 -24.41 11.38
CA VAL A 316 -6.57 -24.51 12.80
C VAL A 316 -5.43 -25.24 13.51
N LYS A 317 -4.77 -24.55 14.45
CA LYS A 317 -3.68 -25.09 15.27
C LYS A 317 -4.14 -25.11 16.73
N GLY A 318 -4.17 -26.29 17.36
CA GLY A 318 -4.64 -26.41 18.76
C GLY A 318 -6.07 -25.93 19.00
N GLY A 319 -6.97 -26.11 18.03
CA GLY A 319 -8.37 -25.65 18.10
C GLY A 319 -8.57 -24.15 17.90
N LYS A 320 -7.49 -23.37 17.69
CA LYS A 320 -7.54 -21.92 17.43
C LYS A 320 -7.27 -21.63 15.94
N PRO A 321 -8.01 -20.69 15.31
CA PRO A 321 -7.66 -20.20 13.99
C PRO A 321 -6.25 -19.63 13.99
N TYR A 322 -5.48 -19.94 12.95
CA TYR A 322 -4.06 -19.60 12.86
C TYR A 322 -3.74 -19.17 11.44
N GLY A 323 -2.95 -18.10 11.28
CA GLY A 323 -2.54 -17.60 9.98
C GLY A 323 -1.07 -17.21 9.95
N GLN A 324 -0.41 -17.50 8.83
CA GLN A 324 1.00 -17.15 8.65
C GLN A 324 1.35 -16.96 7.17
N PHE A 325 2.37 -16.15 6.88
CA PHE A 325 2.99 -16.13 5.56
C PHE A 325 3.87 -17.36 5.38
N THR A 326 3.94 -17.87 4.15
CA THR A 326 4.65 -19.13 3.85
C THR A 326 5.90 -18.93 3.01
N GLN A 327 6.07 -17.72 2.47
CA GLN A 327 7.24 -17.30 1.72
C GLN A 327 7.79 -16.01 2.32
N ASN A 328 9.12 -15.94 2.53
CA ASN A 328 9.83 -14.79 3.09
C ASN A 328 9.15 -14.23 4.35
N ALA A 329 8.70 -15.14 5.22
CA ALA A 329 7.93 -14.79 6.40
C ALA A 329 8.83 -14.27 7.50
N LEU A 330 8.43 -13.15 8.09
CA LEU A 330 9.20 -12.43 9.10
C LEU A 330 8.23 -11.75 10.07
N TYR A 331 8.53 -11.74 11.37
CA TYR A 331 7.61 -11.26 12.39
C TYR A 331 8.30 -10.31 13.37
N GLU A 332 7.67 -9.16 13.58
CA GLU A 332 8.25 -8.06 14.34
C GLU A 332 7.24 -7.51 15.35
N LYS A 333 7.69 -7.17 16.55
CA LYS A 333 7.08 -6.21 17.47
C LYS A 333 7.86 -4.91 17.32
N GLY A 334 7.21 -3.86 16.84
CA GLY A 334 7.83 -2.55 16.66
C GLY A 334 8.23 -1.93 18.00
N GLU A 335 9.37 -1.26 18.01
CA GLU A 335 9.92 -0.60 19.21
C GLU A 335 9.33 0.81 19.42
N ASP A 336 8.85 1.44 18.35
CA ASP A 336 8.24 2.77 18.40
C ASP A 336 6.90 2.77 19.13
N ILE A 337 6.75 3.75 20.03
CA ILE A 337 5.49 4.02 20.73
C ILE A 337 4.73 5.14 20.01
N LEU A 338 3.54 4.79 19.50
CA LEU A 338 2.62 5.71 18.84
C LEU A 338 1.65 6.31 19.87
N ASN A 339 1.79 7.59 20.17
CA ASN A 339 0.99 8.27 21.20
C ASN A 339 -0.19 9.05 20.58
N PHE A 340 -1.39 8.46 20.61
CA PHE A 340 -2.62 9.06 20.09
C PHE A 340 -3.39 9.88 21.13
N ASN A 341 -2.78 10.25 22.25
CA ASN A 341 -3.43 11.13 23.23
C ASN A 341 -3.58 12.56 22.65
N PRO A 342 -4.78 13.17 22.72
CA PRO A 342 -4.97 14.55 22.28
C PRO A 342 -4.12 15.54 23.06
N ILE A 343 -3.45 16.44 22.35
CA ILE A 343 -2.58 17.47 22.94
C ILE A 343 -3.35 18.79 22.95
N LYS A 344 -3.59 19.33 24.14
CA LYS A 344 -4.17 20.67 24.29
C LYS A 344 -3.10 21.72 24.01
N THR A 345 -3.43 22.67 23.14
CA THR A 345 -2.59 23.81 22.80
C THR A 345 -3.40 25.10 22.93
N ASP A 346 -2.75 26.25 22.98
CA ASP A 346 -3.41 27.57 23.01
C ASP A 346 -4.29 27.82 21.76
N LYS A 347 -4.08 27.05 20.69
CA LYS A 347 -4.81 27.10 19.41
C LYS A 347 -5.94 26.07 19.31
N GLY A 348 -6.14 25.23 20.33
CA GLY A 348 -7.14 24.16 20.35
C GLY A 348 -6.56 22.77 20.63
N ILE A 349 -7.36 21.73 20.37
CA ILE A 349 -6.99 20.32 20.60
C ILE A 349 -6.35 19.77 19.32
N ASN A 350 -5.09 19.36 19.40
CA ASN A 350 -4.40 18.62 18.35
C ASN A 350 -4.61 17.10 18.57
N VAL A 351 -5.03 16.38 17.52
CA VAL A 351 -5.18 14.92 17.56
C VAL A 351 -4.08 14.29 16.70
N PRO A 352 -3.08 13.60 17.30
CA PRO A 352 -1.94 13.08 16.57
C PRO A 352 -2.30 12.04 15.51
N SER A 353 -1.54 12.00 14.42
CA SER A 353 -1.59 10.97 13.38
C SER A 353 -0.17 10.61 12.97
N TYR A 354 0.04 9.35 12.58
CA TYR A 354 1.38 8.80 12.32
C TYR A 354 1.47 8.16 10.95
N THR A 355 2.69 8.08 10.40
CA THR A 355 2.99 7.34 9.18
C THR A 355 4.04 6.28 9.48
N LEU A 356 3.75 5.05 9.08
CA LEU A 356 4.63 3.90 9.15
C LEU A 356 4.96 3.45 7.73
N SER A 357 6.25 3.28 7.43
CA SER A 357 6.72 2.80 6.13
C SER A 357 7.35 1.43 6.32
N LEU A 358 6.78 0.43 5.66
CA LEU A 358 7.12 -0.98 5.81
C LEU A 358 7.69 -1.48 4.50
N ASP A 359 9.00 -1.65 4.41
CA ASP A 359 9.66 -2.16 3.21
C ASP A 359 10.60 -3.31 3.54
N LEU A 360 10.52 -4.37 2.74
CA LEU A 360 11.47 -5.46 2.73
C LEU A 360 12.34 -5.31 1.49
N LEU A 361 13.65 -5.39 1.65
CA LEU A 361 14.60 -5.50 0.56
C LEU A 361 14.38 -6.81 -0.22
N SER A 362 14.93 -6.90 -1.43
CA SER A 362 14.74 -8.08 -2.30
C SER A 362 15.31 -9.38 -1.74
N ASN A 363 16.25 -9.29 -0.80
CA ASN A 363 16.82 -10.40 -0.04
C ASN A 363 15.95 -10.84 1.15
N GLY A 364 14.80 -10.18 1.39
CA GLY A 364 13.90 -10.50 2.49
C GLY A 364 14.30 -9.91 3.85
N THR A 365 15.25 -8.98 3.90
CA THR A 365 15.61 -8.21 5.12
C THR A 365 14.87 -6.87 5.16
N LEU A 366 14.69 -6.28 6.34
CA LEU A 366 14.03 -4.97 6.45
C LEU A 366 14.92 -3.87 5.85
N GLY A 367 14.31 -2.89 5.18
CA GLY A 367 15.02 -1.80 4.51
C GLY A 367 15.47 -0.66 5.44
N TYR A 368 15.17 -0.74 6.74
CA TYR A 368 15.32 0.36 7.69
C TYR A 368 16.21 0.04 8.91
N GLY A 369 16.82 -1.15 8.99
CA GLY A 369 17.58 -1.62 10.17
C GLY A 369 19.06 -1.97 9.90
N ASP A 370 19.86 -2.01 10.96
CA ASP A 370 21.28 -2.43 11.02
C ASP A 370 21.47 -3.95 11.01
N GLY A 371 20.43 -4.70 10.61
CA GLY A 371 20.40 -6.16 10.57
C GLY A 371 20.24 -6.85 11.93
N LYS A 372 20.00 -6.09 13.01
CA LYS A 372 19.62 -6.65 14.33
C LYS A 372 18.14 -6.45 14.57
N GLY A 373 17.40 -7.54 14.71
CA GLY A 373 15.98 -7.49 15.13
C GLY A 373 14.96 -7.77 14.02
N ASP A 374 15.43 -8.15 12.83
CA ASP A 374 14.57 -8.41 11.68
C ASP A 374 13.50 -9.48 11.96
N ASP A 375 13.66 -10.40 12.91
CA ASP A 375 12.62 -11.35 13.36
C ASP A 375 12.66 -11.46 14.90
N ASN A 376 11.95 -10.58 15.61
CA ASN A 376 12.03 -10.46 17.07
C ASN A 376 10.86 -11.11 17.83
N ILE A 377 9.84 -11.62 17.13
CA ILE A 377 8.76 -12.42 17.70
C ILE A 377 8.50 -13.66 16.85
N THR A 378 7.92 -14.71 17.45
CA THR A 378 7.59 -15.93 16.70
C THR A 378 6.22 -15.84 16.01
N PRO A 379 5.96 -16.65 14.97
CA PRO A 379 4.61 -16.76 14.38
C PRO A 379 3.53 -17.12 15.40
N ASP A 380 3.87 -17.91 16.42
CA ASP A 380 2.96 -18.26 17.51
C ASP A 380 2.66 -17.03 18.38
N SER A 381 3.68 -16.27 18.79
CA SER A 381 3.51 -15.00 19.53
C SER A 381 2.74 -13.94 18.73
N PHE A 382 2.87 -13.95 17.41
CA PHE A 382 2.08 -13.08 16.53
C PHE A 382 0.61 -13.50 16.49
N ASN A 383 0.30 -14.80 16.50
CA ASN A 383 -1.06 -15.31 16.43
C ASN A 383 -1.83 -15.22 17.75
N ASP A 384 -1.14 -15.05 18.88
CA ASP A 384 -1.74 -14.82 20.19
C ASP A 384 -2.46 -13.46 20.30
N PHE A 385 -3.38 -13.36 21.27
CA PHE A 385 -4.18 -12.17 21.58
C PHE A 385 -3.96 -11.70 23.00
#